data_AF-A0A5C6ZAQ2-F1
#
_entry.id   AF-A0A5C6ZAQ2-F1
#
_cell.length_a   1.000
_cell.length_b   1.000
_cell.length_c   1.000
_cell.angle_alpha   90.00
_cell.angle_beta   90.00
_cell.angle_gamma   90.00
#
_symmetry.space_group_name_H-M   'P 1'
#
loop_
_entity.id
_entity.type
_entity.pdbx_description
1 polymer ?
#
loop_
_entity_poly.entity_id
_entity_poly.type
_entity_poly.pdbx_seq_one_letter_code
_entity_poly.pdbx_strand_id
1 'polypeptide(L)'
;MIDHVPELALRAFYLITVVGNRETLITLGVVVTAALLVLRRRGLALGWALAMLGNGALNPTLKHVFERARPIHPTHWLTEDGFSFPSGHSSGAVIAMGMLAYLAVRLLPRRWHVPAWIAAAGLAFSIGASRVFLRVHFPSDVLAGFASGTAWLTISIASIELARWAKRRRRAPQVSGVELTR
;
A
#
# COMPACT_ATOMS: atom_id res chain seq x y z
N MET A 1 -12.20 10.11 -31.38
CA MET A 1 -12.95 10.75 -30.27
C MET A 1 -12.19 10.65 -28.94
N ILE A 2 -10.85 10.78 -28.92
CA ILE A 2 -10.03 11.27 -27.78
C ILE A 2 -8.80 11.97 -28.42
N ASP A 3 -9.06 12.91 -29.32
CA ASP A 3 -8.01 13.62 -30.06
C ASP A 3 -7.79 15.04 -29.47
N HIS A 4 -8.41 15.31 -28.30
CA HIS A 4 -8.46 16.64 -27.67
C HIS A 4 -8.15 16.63 -26.17
N VAL A 5 -7.51 15.58 -25.63
CA VAL A 5 -7.06 15.66 -24.23
C VAL A 5 -5.86 16.60 -24.19
N PRO A 6 -5.93 17.72 -23.45
CA PRO A 6 -4.82 18.67 -23.37
C PRO A 6 -3.57 17.94 -22.88
N GLU A 7 -2.42 18.21 -23.48
CA GLU A 7 -1.14 17.58 -23.10
C GLU A 7 -0.84 17.79 -21.60
N LEU A 8 -1.30 18.91 -21.03
CA LEU A 8 -1.26 19.20 -19.60
C LEU A 8 -2.02 18.16 -18.76
N ALA A 9 -3.19 17.70 -19.21
CA ALA A 9 -3.96 16.68 -18.51
C ALA A 9 -3.23 15.32 -18.55
N LEU A 10 -2.65 14.95 -19.70
CA LEU A 10 -1.82 13.74 -19.81
C LEU A 10 -0.61 13.78 -18.88
N ARG A 11 0.09 14.93 -18.80
CA ARG A 11 1.22 15.13 -17.87
C ARG A 11 0.79 15.05 -16.40
N ALA A 12 -0.35 15.64 -16.04
CA ALA A 12 -0.87 15.56 -14.67
C ALA A 12 -1.19 14.11 -14.26
N PHE A 13 -1.86 13.35 -15.11
CA PHE A 13 -2.14 11.93 -14.85
C PHE A 13 -0.88 11.07 -14.82
N TYR A 14 0.11 11.38 -15.67
CA TYR A 14 1.41 10.72 -15.63
C TYR A 14 2.11 10.94 -14.28
N LEU A 15 2.18 12.19 -13.80
CA LEU A 15 2.79 12.50 -12.50
C LEU A 15 2.08 11.79 -11.34
N ILE A 16 0.75 11.67 -11.39
CA ILE A 16 -0.02 10.90 -10.40
C ILE A 16 0.37 9.41 -10.46
N THR A 17 0.52 8.85 -11.66
CA THR A 17 0.94 7.45 -11.84
C THR A 17 2.37 7.19 -11.35
N VAL A 18 3.28 8.16 -11.48
CA VAL A 18 4.67 8.04 -11.00
C VAL A 18 4.72 7.75 -9.51
N VAL A 19 3.79 8.30 -8.71
CA VAL A 19 3.69 7.98 -7.28
C VAL A 19 3.41 6.49 -7.03
N GLY A 20 2.63 5.86 -7.91
CA GLY A 20 2.31 4.44 -7.87
C GLY A 20 3.33 3.52 -8.54
N ASN A 21 4.38 4.06 -9.17
CA ASN A 21 5.38 3.25 -9.87
C ASN A 21 6.16 2.36 -8.90
N ARG A 22 6.55 1.18 -9.38
CA ARG A 22 7.33 0.20 -8.63
C ARG A 22 8.58 0.81 -8.01
N GLU A 23 9.35 1.59 -8.78
CA GLU A 23 10.58 2.23 -8.31
C GLU A 23 10.32 3.24 -7.19
N THR A 24 9.27 4.06 -7.33
CA THR A 24 8.84 5.02 -6.31
C THR A 24 8.42 4.30 -5.03
N LEU A 25 7.65 3.23 -5.14
CA LEU A 25 7.20 2.44 -3.98
C LEU A 25 8.35 1.70 -3.30
N ILE A 26 9.33 1.18 -4.05
CA ILE A 26 10.55 0.58 -3.50
C ILE A 26 11.37 1.64 -2.75
N THR A 27 11.59 2.79 -3.38
CA THR A 27 12.34 3.91 -2.79
C THR A 27 11.68 4.37 -1.49
N LEU A 28 10.36 4.58 -1.52
CA LEU A 28 9.56 4.91 -0.35
C LEU A 28 9.67 3.81 0.72
N GLY A 29 9.59 2.55 0.31
CA GLY A 29 9.77 1.37 1.15
C GLY A 29 11.08 1.42 1.94
N VAL A 30 12.20 1.66 1.25
CA VAL A 30 13.55 1.75 1.83
C VAL A 30 13.67 2.97 2.75
N VAL A 31 13.28 4.15 2.28
CA VAL A 31 13.40 5.42 3.03
C VAL A 31 12.61 5.36 4.34
N VAL A 32 11.35 4.91 4.30
CA VAL A 32 10.52 4.79 5.51
C VAL A 32 11.07 3.73 6.46
N THR A 33 11.57 2.60 5.94
CA THR A 33 12.24 1.59 6.76
C THR A 33 13.45 2.18 7.48
N ALA A 34 14.34 2.85 6.75
CA ALA A 34 15.52 3.49 7.31
C ALA A 34 15.16 4.53 8.37
N ALA A 35 14.19 5.41 8.08
CA ALA A 35 13.69 6.40 9.03
C ALA A 35 13.15 5.77 10.31
N LEU A 36 12.34 4.71 10.21
CA LEU A 36 11.81 3.99 11.38
C LEU A 36 12.92 3.30 12.19
N LEU A 37 13.97 2.80 11.54
CA LEU A 37 15.14 2.23 12.21
C LEU A 37 15.96 3.29 12.95
N VAL A 38 16.20 4.45 12.35
CA VAL A 38 16.86 5.62 12.97
C VAL A 38 16.06 6.08 14.20
N LEU A 39 14.73 6.14 14.09
CA LEU A 39 13.83 6.45 15.21
C LEU A 39 13.67 5.30 16.23
N ARG A 40 14.45 4.22 16.08
CA ARG A 40 14.45 3.01 16.93
C ARG A 40 13.09 2.32 17.05
N ARG A 41 12.20 2.52 16.07
CA ARG A 41 10.87 1.90 16.00
C ARG A 41 10.91 0.55 15.26
N ARG A 42 11.79 -0.36 15.67
CA ARG A 42 12.10 -1.63 14.98
C ARG A 42 10.86 -2.48 14.64
N GLY A 43 9.86 -2.55 15.52
CA GLY A 43 8.63 -3.30 15.27
C GLY A 43 7.76 -2.70 14.15
N LEU A 44 7.71 -1.37 14.05
CA LEU A 44 7.02 -0.68 12.95
C LEU A 44 7.82 -0.79 11.65
N ALA A 45 9.15 -0.70 11.73
CA ALA A 45 10.04 -0.87 10.57
C ALA A 45 9.87 -2.27 9.94
N LEU A 46 9.87 -3.31 10.76
CA LEU A 46 9.65 -4.68 10.30
C LEU A 46 8.26 -4.86 9.70
N GLY A 47 7.20 -4.36 10.36
CA GLY A 47 5.84 -4.45 9.84
C GLY A 47 5.66 -3.72 8.50
N TRP A 48 6.25 -2.53 8.36
CA TRP A 48 6.28 -1.78 7.11
C TRP A 48 7.01 -2.54 6.00
N ALA A 49 8.22 -3.02 6.26
CA ALA A 49 9.03 -3.74 5.28
C ALA A 49 8.33 -5.03 4.82
N LEU A 50 7.76 -5.80 5.75
CA LEU A 50 7.01 -7.02 5.43
C LEU A 50 5.75 -6.73 4.62
N ALA A 51 5.03 -5.65 4.91
CA ALA A 51 3.86 -5.26 4.12
C ALA A 51 4.25 -4.94 2.66
N MET A 52 5.33 -4.17 2.45
CA MET A 52 5.83 -3.80 1.13
C MET A 52 6.39 -4.99 0.34
N LEU A 53 7.24 -5.80 0.98
CA LEU A 53 7.80 -7.02 0.38
C LEU A 53 6.70 -8.04 0.07
N GLY A 54 5.72 -8.19 0.97
CA GLY A 54 4.57 -9.05 0.78
C GLY A 54 3.76 -8.69 -0.47
N ASN A 55 3.53 -7.40 -0.72
CA ASN A 55 2.91 -6.96 -1.98
C ASN A 55 3.76 -7.31 -3.21
N GLY A 56 5.07 -7.10 -3.09
CA GLY A 56 6.06 -7.41 -4.12
C GLY A 56 6.07 -8.88 -4.52
N ALA A 57 5.66 -9.78 -3.63
CA ALA A 57 5.50 -11.21 -3.91
C ALA A 57 4.06 -11.59 -4.32
N LEU A 58 3.05 -11.00 -3.66
CA LEU A 58 1.64 -11.29 -3.89
C LEU A 58 1.22 -10.88 -5.31
N ASN A 59 1.60 -9.68 -5.74
CA ASN A 59 1.12 -9.12 -7.00
C ASN A 59 1.66 -9.88 -8.22
N PRO A 60 2.97 -10.23 -8.33
CA PRO A 60 3.46 -11.11 -9.39
C PRO A 60 2.84 -12.50 -9.35
N THR A 61 2.68 -13.09 -8.15
CA THR A 61 2.04 -14.41 -8.00
C THR A 61 0.62 -14.40 -8.58
N LEU A 62 -0.20 -13.40 -8.21
CA LEU A 62 -1.55 -13.28 -8.76
C LEU A 62 -1.54 -13.05 -10.27
N LYS A 63 -0.57 -12.29 -10.80
CA LYS A 63 -0.41 -12.12 -12.25
C LYS A 63 -0.16 -13.43 -12.97
N HIS A 64 0.69 -14.31 -12.43
CA HIS A 64 0.94 -15.64 -13.00
C HIS A 64 -0.21 -16.63 -12.82
N VAL A 65 -1.10 -16.40 -11.85
CA VAL A 65 -2.29 -17.24 -11.67
C VAL A 65 -3.40 -16.89 -12.67
N PHE A 66 -3.63 -15.59 -12.93
CA PHE A 66 -4.74 -15.15 -13.77
C PHE A 66 -4.37 -14.94 -15.24
N GLU A 67 -3.09 -14.67 -15.53
CA GLU A 67 -2.54 -14.57 -16.89
C GLU A 67 -3.33 -13.68 -17.87
N ARG A 68 -3.99 -12.64 -17.35
CA ARG A 68 -4.87 -11.80 -18.16
C ARG A 68 -4.06 -10.89 -19.07
N ALA A 69 -4.34 -10.96 -20.38
CA ALA A 69 -3.76 -10.08 -21.38
C ALA A 69 -4.16 -8.61 -21.16
N ARG A 70 -3.22 -7.68 -21.38
CA ARG A 70 -3.46 -6.23 -21.29
C ARG A 70 -4.32 -5.74 -22.46
N PRO A 71 -5.10 -4.65 -22.28
CA PRO A 71 -5.74 -3.97 -23.41
C PRO A 71 -4.67 -3.54 -24.43
N ILE A 72 -4.83 -3.93 -25.70
CA ILE A 72 -3.89 -3.56 -26.77
C ILE A 72 -4.22 -2.15 -27.23
N HIS A 73 -3.58 -1.16 -26.61
CA HIS A 73 -3.61 0.22 -27.07
C HIS A 73 -2.17 0.73 -27.20
N PRO A 74 -1.73 1.12 -28.41
CA PRO A 74 -0.41 1.71 -28.58
C PRO A 74 -0.43 3.13 -27.98
N THR A 75 -0.06 3.26 -26.71
CA THR A 75 0.27 4.56 -26.12
C THR A 75 1.78 4.67 -25.98
N HIS A 76 2.38 5.65 -26.65
CA HIS A 76 3.82 5.92 -26.65
C HIS A 76 4.43 6.25 -25.27
N TRP A 77 3.60 6.42 -24.24
CA TRP A 77 4.00 7.02 -22.96
C TRP A 77 4.29 6.01 -21.84
N LEU A 78 3.76 4.78 -21.92
CA LEU A 78 4.01 3.73 -20.94
C LEU A 78 4.02 2.35 -21.62
N THR A 79 5.20 1.78 -21.79
CA THR A 79 5.36 0.36 -22.10
C THR A 79 5.43 -0.40 -20.79
N GLU A 80 4.43 -1.23 -20.49
CA GLU A 80 4.51 -2.14 -19.36
C GLU A 80 4.35 -3.59 -19.80
N ASP A 81 5.40 -4.37 -19.55
CA ASP A 81 5.45 -5.78 -19.87
C ASP A 81 4.66 -6.63 -18.84
N GLY A 82 4.17 -7.79 -19.28
CA GLY A 82 3.49 -8.79 -18.46
C GLY A 82 1.97 -8.59 -18.26
N PHE A 83 1.35 -9.46 -17.46
CA PHE A 83 -0.11 -9.54 -17.29
C PHE A 83 -0.74 -8.31 -16.65
N SER A 84 -2.02 -8.05 -16.99
CA SER A 84 -2.76 -6.84 -16.59
C SER A 84 -3.38 -6.94 -15.20
N PHE A 85 -3.71 -8.16 -14.76
CA PHE A 85 -4.52 -8.40 -13.57
C PHE A 85 -3.73 -9.08 -12.45
N PRO A 86 -3.81 -8.59 -11.20
CA PRO A 86 -4.35 -7.29 -10.78
C PRO A 86 -3.38 -6.13 -11.08
N SER A 87 -3.89 -4.88 -11.01
CA SER A 87 -3.06 -3.67 -11.17
C SER A 87 -2.08 -3.53 -10.00
N GLY A 88 -0.78 -3.60 -10.32
CA GLY A 88 0.31 -3.44 -9.35
C GLY A 88 0.42 -2.03 -8.76
N HIS A 89 0.15 -1.00 -9.57
CA HIS A 89 0.07 0.39 -9.10
C HIS A 89 -1.06 0.57 -8.09
N SER A 90 -2.21 -0.05 -8.35
CA SER A 90 -3.39 0.06 -7.48
C SER A 90 -3.19 -0.68 -6.16
N SER A 91 -2.71 -1.94 -6.20
CA SER A 91 -2.41 -2.71 -4.98
C SER A 91 -1.28 -2.08 -4.17
N GLY A 92 -0.19 -1.68 -4.84
CA GLY A 92 0.94 -1.00 -4.23
C GLY A 92 0.56 0.33 -3.59
N ALA A 93 -0.25 1.15 -4.25
CA ALA A 93 -0.73 2.42 -3.69
C ALA A 93 -1.57 2.22 -2.44
N VAL A 94 -2.51 1.26 -2.44
CA VAL A 94 -3.34 0.98 -1.26
C VAL A 94 -2.47 0.57 -0.07
N ILE A 95 -1.51 -0.34 -0.27
CA ILE A 95 -0.70 -0.84 0.83
C ILE A 95 0.27 0.24 1.31
N ALA A 96 0.95 0.96 0.41
CA ALA A 96 1.90 2.00 0.79
C ALA A 96 1.22 3.17 1.50
N MET A 97 0.17 3.73 0.91
CA MET A 97 -0.54 4.87 1.48
C MET A 97 -1.30 4.47 2.75
N GLY A 98 -1.92 3.29 2.77
CA GLY A 98 -2.60 2.77 3.95
C GLY A 98 -1.63 2.48 5.11
N MET A 99 -0.44 1.95 4.83
CA MET A 99 0.58 1.76 5.85
C MET A 99 1.15 3.10 6.36
N LEU A 100 1.27 4.13 5.51
CA LEU A 100 1.64 5.47 5.95
C LEU A 100 0.57 6.07 6.87
N ALA A 101 -0.71 5.90 6.54
CA ALA A 101 -1.82 6.29 7.41
C ALA A 101 -1.77 5.55 8.76
N TYR A 102 -1.50 4.24 8.75
CA TYR A 102 -1.29 3.47 9.97
C TYR A 102 -0.12 4.00 10.80
N LEU A 103 1.04 4.30 10.17
CA LEU A 103 2.18 4.90 10.87
C LEU A 103 1.82 6.27 11.45
N ALA A 104 1.03 7.08 10.74
CA ALA A 104 0.55 8.36 11.24
C ALA A 104 -0.33 8.17 12.50
N VAL A 105 -1.24 7.19 12.50
CA VAL A 105 -2.02 6.84 13.70
C VAL A 105 -1.13 6.46 14.89
N ARG A 106 0.05 5.87 14.63
CA ARG A 106 0.99 5.44 15.68
C ARG A 106 1.97 6.49 16.15
N LEU A 107 2.27 7.48 15.33
CA LEU A 107 3.35 8.44 15.58
C LEU A 107 2.84 9.86 15.77
N LEU A 108 1.66 10.21 15.23
CA LEU A 108 1.10 11.55 15.30
C LEU A 108 -0.08 11.66 16.30
N PRO A 109 -0.38 12.89 16.78
CA PRO A 109 -1.55 13.18 17.60
C PRO A 109 -2.88 12.82 16.91
N ARG A 110 -3.91 12.51 17.71
CA ARG A 110 -5.25 12.08 17.26
C ARG A 110 -5.89 12.95 16.18
N ARG A 111 -5.65 14.27 16.20
CA ARG A 111 -6.17 15.20 15.18
C ARG A 111 -5.75 14.86 13.74
N TRP A 112 -4.65 14.13 13.57
CA TRP A 112 -4.12 13.74 12.25
C TRP A 112 -4.59 12.36 11.79
N HIS A 113 -5.30 11.59 12.62
CA HIS A 113 -5.65 10.20 12.32
C HIS A 113 -6.64 10.11 11.15
N VAL A 114 -7.74 10.85 11.23
CA VAL A 114 -8.76 10.90 10.17
C VAL A 114 -8.21 11.53 8.89
N PRO A 115 -7.54 12.70 8.93
CA PRO A 115 -6.92 13.28 7.73
C PRO A 115 -5.93 12.34 7.03
N ALA A 116 -5.14 11.57 7.78
CA ALA A 116 -4.17 10.65 7.19
C ALA A 116 -4.86 9.52 6.38
N TRP A 117 -5.96 8.96 6.90
CA TRP A 117 -6.73 7.94 6.18
C TRP A 117 -7.45 8.51 4.95
N ILE A 118 -8.02 9.71 5.06
CA ILE A 118 -8.66 10.39 3.92
C ILE A 118 -7.62 10.66 2.82
N ALA A 119 -6.45 11.20 3.19
CA ALA A 119 -5.38 11.46 2.24
C ALA A 119 -4.89 10.16 1.57
N ALA A 120 -4.71 9.09 2.35
CA ALA A 120 -4.29 7.80 1.82
C ALA A 120 -5.31 7.22 0.83
N ALA A 121 -6.60 7.25 1.18
CA ALA A 121 -7.67 6.78 0.30
C ALA A 121 -7.76 7.63 -0.98
N GLY A 122 -7.68 8.96 -0.86
CA GLY A 122 -7.70 9.87 -2.00
C GLY A 122 -6.53 9.66 -2.96
N LEU A 123 -5.32 9.47 -2.44
CA LEU A 123 -4.13 9.19 -3.25
C LEU A 123 -4.22 7.81 -3.92
N ALA A 124 -4.60 6.76 -3.20
CA ALA A 124 -4.76 5.43 -3.78
C ALA A 124 -5.83 5.39 -4.88
N PHE A 125 -6.96 6.06 -4.66
CA PHE A 125 -8.01 6.23 -5.66
C PHE A 125 -7.51 6.99 -6.88
N SER A 126 -6.82 8.13 -6.69
CA SER A 126 -6.28 8.95 -7.77
C SER A 126 -5.27 8.17 -8.63
N ILE A 127 -4.41 7.38 -7.99
CA ILE A 127 -3.46 6.49 -8.68
C ILE A 127 -4.22 5.45 -9.50
N GLY A 128 -5.21 4.75 -8.93
CA GLY A 128 -6.01 3.77 -9.68
C GLY A 128 -6.79 4.38 -10.85
N ALA A 129 -7.41 5.55 -10.63
CA ALA A 129 -8.13 6.28 -11.67
C ALA A 129 -7.21 6.69 -12.83
N SER A 130 -5.97 7.10 -12.54
CA SER A 130 -4.98 7.42 -13.57
C SER A 130 -4.71 6.24 -14.51
N ARG A 131 -4.73 5.00 -14.00
CA ARG A 131 -4.48 3.78 -14.81
C ARG A 131 -5.60 3.47 -15.79
N VAL A 132 -6.84 3.71 -15.37
CA VAL A 132 -8.01 3.59 -16.25
C VAL A 132 -8.00 4.69 -17.30
N PHE A 133 -7.70 5.93 -16.90
CA PHE A 133 -7.65 7.08 -17.79
C PHE A 133 -6.55 6.95 -18.85
N LEU A 134 -5.37 6.46 -18.46
CA LEU A 134 -4.27 6.16 -19.36
C LEU A 134 -4.51 4.90 -20.22
N ARG A 135 -5.65 4.21 -20.02
CA ARG A 135 -6.08 3.02 -20.79
C ARG A 135 -5.11 1.84 -20.74
N VAL A 136 -4.28 1.79 -19.70
CA VAL A 136 -3.29 0.71 -19.48
C VAL A 136 -3.85 -0.45 -18.66
N HIS A 137 -4.99 -0.25 -18.00
CA HIS A 137 -5.70 -1.26 -17.21
C HIS A 137 -7.20 -1.17 -17.41
N PHE A 138 -7.90 -2.30 -17.32
CA PHE A 138 -9.35 -2.31 -17.21
C PHE A 138 -9.77 -1.80 -15.82
N PRO A 139 -10.96 -1.18 -15.67
CA PRO A 139 -11.50 -0.82 -14.36
C PRO A 139 -11.54 -2.00 -13.37
N SER A 140 -11.82 -3.21 -13.87
CA SER A 140 -11.78 -4.45 -13.08
C SER A 140 -10.39 -4.79 -12.53
N ASP A 141 -9.31 -4.47 -13.25
CA ASP A 141 -7.93 -4.70 -12.81
C ASP A 141 -7.57 -3.78 -11.64
N VAL A 142 -8.09 -2.54 -11.66
CA VAL A 142 -7.91 -1.54 -10.60
C VAL A 142 -8.71 -1.93 -9.36
N LEU A 143 -9.97 -2.34 -9.52
CA LEU A 143 -10.80 -2.82 -8.42
C LEU A 143 -10.20 -4.05 -7.75
N ALA A 144 -9.69 -5.00 -8.53
CA ALA A 144 -8.98 -6.16 -7.99
C ALA A 144 -7.66 -5.78 -7.29
N GLY A 145 -6.93 -4.79 -7.82
CA GLY A 145 -5.77 -4.20 -7.15
C GLY A 145 -6.14 -3.58 -5.80
N PHE A 146 -7.25 -2.84 -5.72
CA PHE A 146 -7.73 -2.28 -4.46
C PHE A 146 -8.19 -3.34 -3.46
N ALA A 147 -8.91 -4.36 -3.92
CA ALA A 147 -9.37 -5.45 -3.07
C ALA A 147 -8.20 -6.26 -2.50
N SER A 148 -7.30 -6.72 -3.37
CA SER A 148 -6.09 -7.47 -2.96
C SER A 148 -5.18 -6.64 -2.06
N GLY A 149 -4.96 -5.38 -2.40
CA GLY A 149 -4.17 -4.44 -1.59
C GLY A 149 -4.78 -4.21 -0.22
N THR A 150 -6.09 -4.01 -0.12
CA THR A 150 -6.80 -3.78 1.15
C THR A 150 -6.77 -5.04 2.03
N ALA A 151 -6.98 -6.22 1.45
CA ALA A 151 -6.89 -7.47 2.17
C ALA A 151 -5.49 -7.67 2.78
N TRP A 152 -4.44 -7.48 1.98
CA TRP A 152 -3.06 -7.59 2.45
C TRP A 152 -2.69 -6.54 3.49
N LEU A 153 -3.12 -5.29 3.29
CA LEU A 153 -2.94 -4.20 4.25
C LEU A 153 -3.59 -4.55 5.61
N THR A 154 -4.81 -5.07 5.57
CA THR A 154 -5.56 -5.45 6.78
C THR A 154 -4.84 -6.56 7.54
N ILE A 155 -4.38 -7.61 6.83
CA ILE A 155 -3.57 -8.69 7.40
C ILE A 155 -2.29 -8.11 8.04
N SER A 156 -1.57 -7.26 7.30
CA SER A 156 -0.32 -6.65 7.77
C SER A 156 -0.52 -5.84 9.06
N ILE A 157 -1.54 -4.97 9.09
CA ILE A 157 -1.86 -4.17 10.28
C ILE A 157 -2.29 -5.07 11.45
N ALA A 158 -3.14 -6.07 11.19
CA ALA A 158 -3.59 -7.01 12.21
C ALA A 158 -2.42 -7.80 12.81
N SER A 159 -1.49 -8.28 11.99
CA SER A 159 -0.28 -8.98 12.44
C SER A 159 0.60 -8.08 13.33
N ILE A 160 0.78 -6.81 12.95
CA ILE A 160 1.54 -5.85 13.76
C ILE A 160 0.85 -5.62 15.11
N GLU A 161 -0.46 -5.41 15.12
CA GLU A 161 -1.21 -5.18 16.36
C GLU A 161 -1.26 -6.40 17.27
N LEU A 162 -1.41 -7.59 16.71
CA LEU A 162 -1.36 -8.85 17.44
C LEU A 162 0.00 -9.06 18.10
N ALA A 163 1.10 -8.86 17.35
CA ALA A 163 2.45 -8.96 17.88
C ALA A 163 2.70 -7.96 19.02
N ARG A 164 2.18 -6.73 18.89
CA ARG A 164 2.26 -5.70 19.94
C ARG A 164 1.44 -6.06 21.16
N TRP A 165 0.22 -6.57 20.97
CA TRP A 165 -0.65 -7.01 22.06
C TRP A 165 -0.03 -8.18 22.83
N ALA A 166 0.51 -9.19 22.14
CA ALA A 166 1.20 -10.31 22.75
C ALA A 166 2.41 -9.85 23.58
N LYS A 167 3.20 -8.90 23.06
CA LYS A 167 4.33 -8.31 23.77
C LYS A 167 3.91 -7.51 25.01
N ARG A 168 2.78 -6.79 24.97
CA ARG A 168 2.22 -6.09 26.14
C ARG A 168 1.76 -7.08 27.21
N ARG A 169 1.05 -8.15 26.83
CA ARG A 169 0.60 -9.18 27.77
C ARG A 169 1.76 -9.87 28.49
N ARG A 170 2.83 -10.24 27.77
CA ARG A 170 4.04 -10.84 28.37
C ARG A 170 4.79 -9.93 29.33
N ARG A 171 4.56 -8.61 29.27
CA ARG A 171 5.19 -7.61 30.14
C ARG A 171 4.30 -7.15 31.29
N ALA A 172 3.03 -7.55 31.31
CA ALA A 172 2.16 -7.29 32.44
C ALA A 172 2.72 -8.07 33.65
N PRO A 173 2.86 -7.43 34.83
CA PRO A 173 3.29 -8.13 36.03
C PRO A 173 2.36 -9.33 36.26
N GLN A 174 2.94 -10.52 36.40
CA GLN A 174 2.23 -11.65 36.97
C GLN A 174 1.95 -11.24 38.40
N VAL A 175 0.75 -10.71 38.67
CA VAL A 175 0.25 -10.52 40.03
C VAL A 175 0.13 -11.93 40.58
N SER A 176 1.23 -12.43 41.15
CA SER A 176 1.28 -13.67 41.90
C SER A 176 0.18 -13.56 42.93
N GLY A 177 -0.78 -14.50 42.87
CA GLY A 177 -1.89 -14.58 43.79
C GLY A 177 -1.36 -14.39 45.20
N VAL A 178 -1.86 -13.35 45.86
CA VAL A 178 -1.70 -13.15 47.29
C VAL A 178 -2.11 -14.47 47.94
N GLU A 179 -1.15 -15.12 48.60
CA GLU A 179 -1.41 -16.20 49.54
C GLU A 179 -2.47 -15.70 50.53
N LEU A 180 -3.71 -16.16 50.33
CA LEU A 180 -4.75 -16.10 51.34
C LEU A 180 -4.48 -17.22 52.34
N THR A 181 -3.51 -17.01 53.21
CA THR A 181 -3.32 -17.79 54.45
C THR A 181 -3.42 -16.84 55.63
N ARG A 182 -4.66 -16.54 56.04
CA ARG A 182 -5.03 -16.29 57.43
C ARG A 182 -6.47 -16.74 57.67
#